data_AF-A0A8K1ZYH8-F1
#
_entry.id   AF-A0A8K1ZYH8-F1
#
_cell.length_a   1.000
_cell.length_b   1.000
_cell.length_c   1.000
_cell.angle_alpha   90.00
_cell.angle_beta   90.00
_cell.angle_gamma   90.00
#
_symmetry.space_group_name_H-M   'P 1'
#
loop_
_entity.id
_entity.type
_entity.pdbx_description
1 polymer ?
#
loop_
_entity_poly.entity_id
_entity_poly.type
_entity_poly.pdbx_seq_one_letter_code
_entity_poly.pdbx_strand_id
1 'polypeptide(L)'
;MTPLPPFQPGSQAAIDADALLLMLRRKEQTWVDWGHALQALQKAGYSPQQIFEETGFEPIQQNQVTVAAQVYAGLESAATSVREYFSQRHSDVLYEFRILNQAGRVQAATLAAERQFDADQAREIAKAVKEFSRVASPPAAFSDQAGDAVAYQCWRLARQQEDLQARSRLIARGLQFASSASARQALETLLTDFAVVKTRPQPSLPLYRPSSGEELVRLIPVVGQLPLTPADLKAVPLLEEIEPFRLVQFTGGAGAWVPVPGWQVIRNAEDPVGLLARSDQLSVEIPGSPEQVLVLIDRAQRQWQAHHYFIVERSGELALQWFDTPPEQPLLGQLLLVVRPHKMLDETLSRDLWQIEE
;
A
#
# COMPACT_ATOMS: atom_id res chain seq x y z
N MET A 1 -11.63 -4.16 -36.47
CA MET A 1 -10.98 -3.79 -35.20
C MET A 1 -9.50 -4.08 -35.34
N THR A 2 -8.69 -3.03 -35.40
CA THR A 2 -7.24 -3.10 -35.62
C THR A 2 -6.56 -3.57 -34.34
N PRO A 3 -5.63 -4.54 -34.38
CA PRO A 3 -4.91 -4.96 -33.18
C PRO A 3 -4.02 -3.83 -32.68
N LEU A 4 -4.01 -3.63 -31.36
CA LEU A 4 -3.08 -2.71 -30.69
C LEU A 4 -1.64 -3.20 -30.91
N PRO A 5 -0.68 -2.29 -31.12
CA PRO A 5 0.71 -2.67 -31.32
C PRO A 5 1.29 -3.26 -30.02
N PRO A 6 2.27 -4.18 -30.12
CA PRO A 6 2.95 -4.72 -28.96
C PRO A 6 3.63 -3.62 -28.16
N PHE A 7 3.62 -3.75 -26.83
CA PHE A 7 4.34 -2.88 -25.92
C PHE A 7 5.83 -2.97 -26.24
N GLN A 8 6.35 -1.95 -26.94
CA GLN A 8 7.78 -1.73 -27.05
C GLN A 8 8.25 -1.19 -25.70
N PRO A 9 9.17 -1.87 -24.98
CA PRO A 9 9.88 -1.19 -23.91
C PRO A 9 10.55 0.03 -24.55
N GLY A 10 10.09 1.22 -24.16
CA GLY A 10 10.54 2.46 -24.74
C GLY A 10 12.06 2.48 -24.78
N SER A 11 12.61 2.77 -25.96
CA SER A 11 14.03 3.04 -26.15
C SER A 11 14.43 4.17 -25.20
N GLN A 12 14.94 3.80 -24.02
CA GLN A 12 15.57 4.73 -23.11
C GLN A 12 16.85 5.17 -23.83
N ALA A 13 16.92 6.46 -24.18
CA ALA A 13 18.19 7.07 -24.56
C ALA A 13 19.22 6.64 -23.50
N ALA A 14 20.32 6.03 -23.93
CA ALA A 14 21.37 5.58 -23.01
C ALA A 14 21.82 6.79 -22.18
N ILE A 15 21.43 6.80 -20.90
CA ILE A 15 21.78 7.87 -19.98
C ILE A 15 23.30 7.78 -19.78
N ASP A 16 24.01 8.90 -19.94
CA ASP A 16 25.43 8.99 -19.62
C ASP A 16 25.61 9.01 -18.09
N ALA A 17 25.56 7.82 -17.49
CA ALA A 17 25.60 7.65 -16.05
C ALA A 17 26.92 8.17 -15.45
N ASP A 18 28.04 8.01 -16.16
CA ASP A 18 29.36 8.45 -15.70
C ASP A 18 29.43 9.98 -15.59
N ALA A 19 28.89 10.70 -16.57
CA ALA A 19 28.80 12.15 -16.51
C ALA A 19 27.93 12.64 -15.35
N LEU A 20 26.79 11.98 -15.10
CA LEU A 20 25.90 12.32 -13.99
C LEU A 20 26.56 12.05 -12.62
N LEU A 21 27.22 10.91 -12.46
CA LEU A 21 27.95 10.58 -11.23
C LEU A 21 29.10 11.57 -10.98
N LEU A 22 29.82 11.98 -12.03
CA LEU A 22 30.88 12.97 -11.91
C LEU A 22 30.35 14.35 -11.49
N MET A 23 29.25 14.80 -12.11
CA MET A 23 28.57 16.06 -11.76
C MET A 23 28.12 16.06 -10.29
N LEU A 24 27.49 14.97 -9.83
CA LEU A 24 27.08 14.80 -8.44
C LEU A 24 28.29 14.80 -7.48
N ARG A 25 29.34 14.03 -7.79
CA ARG A 25 30.56 13.96 -6.97
C ARG A 25 31.23 15.33 -6.80
N ARG A 26 31.25 16.13 -7.85
CA ARG A 26 31.83 17.48 -7.84
C ARG A 26 30.87 18.56 -7.34
N LYS A 27 29.60 18.23 -7.12
CA LYS A 27 28.53 19.18 -6.76
C LYS A 27 28.45 20.34 -7.77
N GLU A 28 28.60 20.02 -9.05
CA GLU A 28 28.43 20.98 -10.15
C GLU A 28 26.93 21.20 -10.43
N GLN A 29 26.54 22.37 -10.92
CA GLN A 29 25.12 22.74 -11.19
C GLN A 29 24.28 22.95 -9.92
N THR A 30 22.95 23.05 -10.08
CA THR A 30 22.03 23.34 -8.96
C THR A 30 21.54 22.05 -8.29
N TRP A 31 20.98 22.20 -7.08
CA TRP A 31 20.35 21.07 -6.39
C TRP A 31 19.16 20.48 -7.18
N VAL A 32 18.50 21.30 -8.02
CA VAL A 32 17.41 20.83 -8.90
C VAL A 32 17.97 19.86 -9.93
N ASP A 33 19.10 20.21 -10.54
CA ASP A 33 19.80 19.36 -11.51
C ASP A 33 20.29 18.07 -10.86
N TRP A 34 20.78 18.15 -9.61
CA TRP A 34 21.13 16.95 -8.83
C TRP A 34 19.94 16.04 -8.63
N GLY A 35 18.76 16.57 -8.32
CA GLY A 35 17.53 15.78 -8.17
C GLY A 35 17.12 15.06 -9.45
N HIS A 36 17.25 15.72 -10.61
CA HIS A 36 17.00 15.11 -11.91
C HIS A 36 18.03 14.02 -12.24
N ALA A 37 19.31 14.26 -11.97
CA ALA A 37 20.39 13.28 -12.17
C ALA A 37 20.19 12.04 -11.30
N LEU A 38 19.85 12.22 -10.02
CA LEU A 38 19.56 11.14 -9.08
C LEU A 38 18.36 10.29 -9.55
N GLN A 39 17.28 10.95 -10.01
CA GLN A 39 16.12 10.25 -10.56
C GLN A 39 16.48 9.44 -11.82
N ALA A 40 17.33 9.99 -12.70
CA ALA A 40 17.78 9.32 -13.91
C ALA A 40 18.64 8.07 -13.57
N LEU A 41 19.58 8.18 -12.64
CA LEU A 41 20.41 7.07 -12.17
C LEU A 41 19.57 5.96 -11.52
N GLN A 42 18.60 6.30 -10.68
CA GLN A 42 17.70 5.32 -10.05
C GLN A 42 16.84 4.58 -11.09
N LYS A 43 16.33 5.29 -12.12
CA LYS A 43 15.62 4.68 -13.24
C LYS A 43 16.51 3.76 -14.09
N ALA A 44 17.80 4.04 -14.15
CA ALA A 44 18.81 3.22 -14.81
C ALA A 44 19.27 2.01 -13.96
N GLY A 45 18.70 1.80 -12.76
CA GLY A 45 18.96 0.64 -11.91
C GLY A 45 20.01 0.83 -10.82
N TYR A 46 20.54 2.05 -10.63
CA TYR A 46 21.48 2.33 -9.54
C TYR A 46 20.74 2.36 -8.20
N SER A 47 21.20 1.57 -7.24
CA SER A 47 20.71 1.63 -5.86
C SER A 47 21.20 2.90 -5.15
N PRO A 48 20.47 3.40 -4.13
CA PRO A 48 20.93 4.54 -3.34
C PRO A 48 22.32 4.35 -2.71
N GLN A 49 22.66 3.11 -2.35
CA GLN A 49 23.97 2.76 -1.79
C GLN A 49 25.10 2.91 -2.83
N GLN A 50 24.89 2.42 -4.07
CA GLN A 50 25.86 2.59 -5.16
C GLN A 50 26.10 4.07 -5.47
N ILE A 51 25.03 4.87 -5.52
CA ILE A 51 25.14 6.31 -5.76
C ILE A 51 25.94 6.98 -4.64
N PHE A 52 25.72 6.59 -3.38
CA PHE A 52 26.46 7.12 -2.24
C PHE A 52 27.96 6.80 -2.35
N GLU A 53 28.33 5.57 -2.66
CA GLU A 53 29.72 5.14 -2.82
C GLU A 53 30.44 5.94 -3.91
N GLU A 54 29.75 6.23 -5.02
CA GLU A 54 30.32 6.97 -6.14
C GLU A 54 30.33 8.49 -5.96
N THR A 55 29.43 9.08 -5.17
CA THR A 55 29.20 10.55 -5.16
C THR A 55 29.32 11.19 -3.79
N GLY A 56 29.20 10.42 -2.72
CA GLY A 56 29.10 10.90 -1.34
C GLY A 56 27.71 11.45 -0.97
N PHE A 57 26.71 11.39 -1.84
CA PHE A 57 25.32 11.76 -1.50
C PHE A 57 24.68 10.68 -0.64
N GLU A 58 24.37 11.00 0.62
CA GLU A 58 23.71 10.04 1.51
C GLU A 58 22.30 9.68 1.00
N PRO A 59 21.80 8.45 1.21
CA PRO A 59 20.47 8.05 0.76
C PRO A 59 19.33 8.99 1.23
N ILE A 60 19.45 9.54 2.43
CA ILE A 60 18.49 10.52 2.97
C ILE A 60 18.50 11.82 2.15
N GLN A 61 19.68 12.32 1.81
CA GLN A 61 19.85 13.51 0.97
C GLN A 61 19.39 13.25 -0.47
N GLN A 62 19.68 12.07 -1.02
CA GLN A 62 19.21 11.68 -2.35
C GLN A 62 17.69 11.75 -2.44
N ASN A 63 16.99 11.16 -1.47
CA ASN A 63 15.53 11.21 -1.41
C ASN A 63 15.03 12.65 -1.23
N GLN A 64 15.65 13.43 -0.34
CA GLN A 64 15.26 14.82 -0.09
C GLN A 64 15.33 15.67 -1.38
N VAL A 65 16.49 15.67 -2.03
CA VAL A 65 16.76 16.47 -3.23
C VAL A 65 15.90 16.02 -4.41
N THR A 66 15.75 14.70 -4.61
CA THR A 66 14.91 14.14 -5.68
C THR A 66 13.46 14.56 -5.54
N VAL A 67 12.89 14.42 -4.34
CA VAL A 67 11.49 14.80 -4.08
C VAL A 67 11.30 16.32 -4.13
N ALA A 68 12.24 17.08 -3.58
CA ALA A 68 12.20 18.54 -3.65
C ALA A 68 12.24 19.05 -5.10
N ALA A 69 13.00 18.38 -5.99
CA ALA A 69 13.09 18.78 -7.40
C ALA A 69 11.75 18.54 -8.12
N GLN A 70 11.04 17.47 -7.78
CA GLN A 70 9.68 17.23 -8.26
C GLN A 70 8.68 18.28 -7.74
N VAL A 71 8.83 18.73 -6.50
CA VAL A 71 8.03 19.83 -5.95
C VAL A 71 8.34 21.13 -6.69
N TYR A 72 9.62 21.43 -6.94
CA TYR A 72 10.08 22.61 -7.69
C TYR A 72 9.52 22.65 -9.10
N ALA A 73 9.55 21.52 -9.83
CA ALA A 73 8.92 21.40 -11.14
C ALA A 73 7.41 21.70 -11.10
N GLY A 74 6.73 21.39 -9.99
CA GLY A 74 5.33 21.74 -9.79
C GLY A 74 5.04 23.24 -9.54
N LEU A 75 6.07 24.09 -9.40
CA LEU A 75 5.92 25.52 -9.13
C LEU A 75 5.83 26.40 -10.40
N GLU A 76 5.57 25.81 -11.58
CA GLU A 76 5.49 26.54 -12.85
C GLU A 76 4.53 27.75 -12.82
N SER A 77 3.40 27.62 -12.10
CA SER A 77 2.40 28.69 -11.96
C SER A 77 2.71 29.68 -10.83
N ALA A 78 3.83 29.53 -10.12
CA ALA A 78 4.28 30.49 -9.11
C ALA A 78 4.95 31.71 -9.78
N ALA A 79 5.04 32.82 -9.05
CA ALA A 79 5.77 33.99 -9.52
C ALA A 79 7.27 33.66 -9.74
N THR A 80 7.89 34.32 -10.72
CA THR A 80 9.29 34.10 -11.08
C THR A 80 10.23 34.27 -9.88
N SER A 81 9.98 35.28 -9.04
CA SER A 81 10.77 35.54 -7.83
C SER A 81 10.76 34.37 -6.83
N VAL A 82 9.65 33.63 -6.72
CA VAL A 82 9.54 32.44 -5.87
C VAL A 82 10.38 31.31 -6.45
N ARG A 83 10.32 31.10 -7.77
CA ARG A 83 11.12 30.07 -8.46
C ARG A 83 12.62 30.37 -8.39
N GLU A 84 13.01 31.64 -8.52
CA GLU A 84 14.39 32.07 -8.36
C GLU A 84 14.90 31.85 -6.94
N TYR A 85 14.09 32.20 -5.92
CA TYR A 85 14.42 31.99 -4.51
C TYR A 85 14.79 30.52 -4.20
N PHE A 86 14.01 29.57 -4.73
CA PHE A 86 14.25 28.13 -4.53
C PHE A 86 15.23 27.50 -5.52
N SER A 87 15.63 28.18 -6.59
CA SER A 87 16.45 27.58 -7.66
C SER A 87 17.84 27.12 -7.19
N GLN A 88 18.43 27.82 -6.22
CA GLN A 88 19.81 27.55 -5.77
C GLN A 88 19.90 26.97 -4.35
N ARG A 89 18.90 27.20 -3.51
CA ARG A 89 18.89 26.82 -2.08
C ARG A 89 17.48 26.38 -1.66
N HIS A 90 17.35 25.94 -0.41
CA HIS A 90 16.07 25.65 0.23
C HIS A 90 15.32 24.41 -0.32
N SER A 91 16.07 23.40 -0.77
CA SER A 91 15.52 22.10 -1.13
C SER A 91 14.82 21.41 0.05
N ASP A 92 15.33 21.64 1.27
CA ASP A 92 14.76 21.18 2.53
C ASP A 92 13.36 21.76 2.80
N VAL A 93 13.15 23.04 2.53
CA VAL A 93 11.82 23.69 2.61
C VAL A 93 10.86 23.07 1.60
N LEU A 94 11.25 22.95 0.34
CA LEU A 94 10.38 22.37 -0.70
C LEU A 94 10.08 20.89 -0.47
N TYR A 95 11.01 20.14 0.11
CA TYR A 95 10.79 18.75 0.49
C TYR A 95 9.59 18.59 1.44
N GLU A 96 9.36 19.54 2.35
CA GLU A 96 8.24 19.45 3.29
C GLU A 96 6.87 19.64 2.61
N PHE A 97 6.82 20.34 1.47
CA PHE A 97 5.60 20.52 0.68
C PHE A 97 5.22 19.31 -0.19
N ARG A 98 6.00 18.21 -0.18
CA ARG A 98 5.74 16.99 -0.97
C ARG A 98 4.33 16.41 -0.77
N ILE A 99 3.76 16.59 0.42
CA ILE A 99 2.45 16.04 0.82
C ILE A 99 1.25 16.85 0.30
N LEU A 100 1.51 18.02 -0.31
CA LEU A 100 0.50 18.94 -0.83
C LEU A 100 0.19 18.65 -2.30
N ASN A 101 -1.00 19.05 -2.74
CA ASN A 101 -1.35 19.13 -4.16
C ASN A 101 -0.67 20.34 -4.84
N GLN A 102 -0.81 20.48 -6.16
CA GLN A 102 -0.08 21.52 -6.90
C GLN A 102 -0.44 22.96 -6.47
N ALA A 103 -1.72 23.26 -6.30
CA ALA A 103 -2.17 24.57 -5.82
C ALA A 103 -1.61 24.89 -4.41
N GLY A 104 -1.66 23.91 -3.50
CA GLY A 104 -1.12 24.04 -2.16
C GLY A 104 0.40 24.24 -2.14
N ARG A 105 1.15 23.55 -3.03
CA ARG A 105 2.61 23.74 -3.18
C ARG A 105 2.95 25.18 -3.57
N VAL A 106 2.23 25.74 -4.55
CA VAL A 106 2.46 27.12 -5.02
C VAL A 106 2.18 28.13 -3.90
N GLN A 107 1.05 28.00 -3.20
CA GLN A 107 0.72 28.90 -2.10
C GLN A 107 1.70 28.80 -0.93
N ALA A 108 2.06 27.57 -0.54
CA ALA A 108 2.98 27.35 0.57
C ALA A 108 4.41 27.82 0.25
N ALA A 109 4.90 27.56 -0.97
CA ALA A 109 6.20 28.05 -1.44
C ALA A 109 6.24 29.58 -1.52
N THR A 110 5.15 30.20 -2.00
CA THR A 110 5.03 31.67 -2.06
C THR A 110 5.15 32.27 -0.66
N LEU A 111 4.35 31.76 0.29
CA LEU A 111 4.41 32.23 1.68
C LEU A 111 5.78 32.01 2.32
N ALA A 112 6.41 30.85 2.10
CA ALA A 112 7.72 30.54 2.65
C ALA A 112 8.83 31.44 2.08
N ALA A 113 8.77 31.78 0.79
CA ALA A 113 9.71 32.72 0.17
C ALA A 113 9.51 34.16 0.69
N GLU A 114 8.25 34.63 0.77
CA GLU A 114 7.92 35.98 1.25
C GLU A 114 8.34 36.21 2.71
N ARG A 115 8.19 35.19 3.55
CA ARG A 115 8.49 35.26 4.99
C ARG A 115 9.83 34.64 5.38
N GLN A 116 10.57 34.13 4.40
CA GLN A 116 11.87 33.47 4.58
C GLN A 116 11.82 32.35 5.65
N PHE A 117 10.80 31.50 5.55
CA PHE A 117 10.60 30.41 6.50
C PHE A 117 11.60 29.25 6.30
N ASP A 118 12.02 28.65 7.42
CA ASP A 118 12.88 27.47 7.44
C ASP A 118 12.10 26.16 7.21
N ALA A 119 12.81 25.03 7.17
CA ALA A 119 12.19 23.72 6.94
C ALA A 119 11.22 23.30 8.06
N ASP A 120 11.47 23.69 9.31
CA ASP A 120 10.57 23.37 10.43
C ASP A 120 9.23 24.12 10.30
N GLN A 121 9.30 25.40 9.94
CA GLN A 121 8.13 26.23 9.66
C GLN A 121 7.41 25.77 8.39
N ALA A 122 8.16 25.33 7.36
CA ALA A 122 7.59 24.76 6.14
C ALA A 122 6.80 23.48 6.42
N ARG A 123 7.31 22.61 7.30
CA ARG A 123 6.60 21.40 7.75
C ARG A 123 5.29 21.73 8.44
N GLU A 124 5.26 22.78 9.26
CA GLU A 124 4.04 23.26 9.92
C GLU A 124 3.01 23.75 8.90
N ILE A 125 3.44 24.57 7.93
CA ILE A 125 2.59 25.03 6.84
C ILE A 125 2.03 23.83 6.06
N ALA A 126 2.88 22.89 5.66
CA ALA A 126 2.48 21.72 4.88
C ALA A 126 1.40 20.90 5.60
N LYS A 127 1.58 20.67 6.92
CA LYS A 127 0.62 19.95 7.73
C LYS A 127 -0.70 20.73 7.84
N ALA A 128 -0.64 22.01 8.16
CA ALA A 128 -1.82 22.85 8.34
C ALA A 128 -2.64 22.98 7.05
N VAL A 129 -1.99 23.23 5.91
CA VAL A 129 -2.65 23.32 4.60
C VAL A 129 -3.32 22.00 4.24
N LYS A 130 -2.64 20.87 4.45
CA LYS A 130 -3.22 19.53 4.20
C LYS A 130 -4.43 19.26 5.09
N GLU A 131 -4.37 19.61 6.37
CA GLU A 131 -5.51 19.47 7.28
C GLU A 131 -6.66 20.40 6.89
N PHE A 132 -6.38 21.66 6.58
CA PHE A 132 -7.38 22.66 6.20
C PHE A 132 -8.11 22.29 4.92
N SER A 133 -7.41 21.72 3.93
CA SER A 133 -8.02 21.23 2.68
C SER A 133 -9.10 20.16 2.86
N ARG A 134 -9.17 19.53 4.05
CA ARG A 134 -10.18 18.50 4.39
C ARG A 134 -11.37 19.08 5.15
N VAL A 135 -11.31 20.35 5.54
CA VAL A 135 -12.40 21.02 6.27
C VAL A 135 -13.46 21.42 5.26
N ALA A 136 -14.62 20.77 5.29
CA ALA A 136 -15.69 21.02 4.33
C ALA A 136 -16.28 22.45 4.43
N SER A 137 -16.33 23.01 5.64
CA SER A 137 -16.84 24.36 5.89
C SER A 137 -15.95 25.07 6.91
N PRO A 138 -14.83 25.67 6.48
CA PRO A 138 -14.01 26.47 7.39
C PRO A 138 -14.78 27.72 7.85
N PRO A 139 -14.50 28.26 9.05
CA PRO A 139 -15.10 29.52 9.47
C PRO A 139 -14.74 30.65 8.49
N ALA A 140 -15.70 31.53 8.19
CA ALA A 140 -15.54 32.60 7.21
C ALA A 140 -14.37 33.57 7.47
N ALA A 141 -13.82 33.57 8.70
CA ALA A 141 -12.66 34.38 9.05
C ALA A 141 -11.35 33.90 8.41
N PHE A 142 -11.26 32.63 8.00
CA PHE A 142 -10.05 32.02 7.45
C PHE A 142 -10.22 31.73 5.97
N SER A 143 -9.33 32.27 5.15
CA SER A 143 -9.31 32.02 3.71
C SER A 143 -8.56 30.73 3.37
N ASP A 144 -8.60 30.33 2.09
CA ASP A 144 -7.85 29.18 1.56
C ASP A 144 -6.34 29.44 1.40
N GLN A 145 -5.83 30.59 1.86
CA GLN A 145 -4.40 30.90 1.80
C GLN A 145 -3.59 30.03 2.78
N ALA A 146 -2.38 29.64 2.38
CA ALA A 146 -1.53 28.75 3.17
C ALA A 146 -1.27 29.24 4.61
N GLY A 147 -1.13 30.56 4.80
CA GLY A 147 -0.90 31.13 6.12
C GLY A 147 -2.15 31.16 7.00
N ASP A 148 -3.32 31.30 6.40
CA ASP A 148 -4.60 31.24 7.10
C ASP A 148 -4.93 29.82 7.56
N ALA A 149 -4.45 28.79 6.85
CA ALA A 149 -4.56 27.40 7.31
C ALA A 149 -3.80 27.17 8.63
N VAL A 150 -2.59 27.73 8.78
CA VAL A 150 -1.83 27.70 10.05
C VAL A 150 -2.55 28.53 11.11
N ALA A 151 -2.99 29.74 10.75
CA ALA A 151 -3.74 30.61 11.66
C ALA A 151 -5.01 29.93 12.20
N TYR A 152 -5.76 29.22 11.35
CA TYR A 152 -6.94 28.44 11.74
C TYR A 152 -6.58 27.31 12.71
N GLN A 153 -5.49 26.58 12.44
CA GLN A 153 -5.02 25.53 13.33
C GLN A 153 -4.67 26.09 14.70
N CYS A 154 -3.90 27.18 14.76
CA CYS A 154 -3.55 27.87 16.00
C CYS A 154 -4.79 28.41 16.73
N TRP A 155 -5.73 29.02 16.02
CA TRP A 155 -6.98 29.52 16.57
C TRP A 155 -7.83 28.40 17.19
N ARG A 156 -7.97 27.27 16.49
CA ARG A 156 -8.71 26.10 16.96
C ARG A 156 -8.07 25.52 18.23
N LEU A 157 -6.75 25.39 18.25
CA LEU A 157 -6.01 24.88 19.42
C LEU A 157 -6.06 25.86 20.60
N ALA A 158 -5.90 27.16 20.36
CA ALA A 158 -5.92 28.18 21.40
C ALA A 158 -7.26 28.21 22.16
N ARG A 159 -8.39 28.00 21.45
CA ARG A 159 -9.72 27.88 22.07
C ARG A 159 -9.89 26.65 22.96
N GLN A 160 -9.02 25.65 22.84
CA GLN A 160 -9.05 24.44 23.67
C GLN A 160 -8.12 24.53 24.88
N GLN A 161 -7.24 25.54 24.94
CA GLN A 161 -6.28 25.70 26.03
C GLN A 161 -6.88 26.46 27.21
N GLU A 162 -6.77 25.87 28.39
CA GLU A 162 -7.10 26.49 29.68
C GLU A 162 -5.91 27.34 30.20
N ASP A 163 -4.67 26.91 29.92
CA ASP A 163 -3.47 27.66 30.29
C ASP A 163 -3.28 28.91 29.40
N LEU A 164 -3.24 30.07 30.04
CA LEU A 164 -3.14 31.36 29.38
C LEU A 164 -1.79 31.56 28.66
N GLN A 165 -0.70 30.97 29.18
CA GLN A 165 0.62 31.08 28.54
C GLN A 165 0.67 30.23 27.27
N ALA A 166 0.22 28.98 27.32
CA ALA A 166 0.10 28.11 26.15
C ALA A 166 -0.83 28.71 25.09
N ARG A 167 -1.97 29.27 25.51
CA ARG A 167 -2.89 30.00 24.63
C ARG A 167 -2.22 31.19 23.95
N SER A 168 -1.51 32.03 24.71
CA SER A 168 -0.81 33.20 24.17
C SER A 168 0.28 32.82 23.15
N ARG A 169 1.02 31.72 23.39
CA ARG A 169 1.99 31.20 22.42
C ARG A 169 1.33 30.77 21.12
N LEU A 170 0.18 30.09 21.19
CA LEU A 170 -0.58 29.70 20.00
C LEU A 170 -1.12 30.91 19.22
N ILE A 171 -1.60 31.95 19.92
CA ILE A 171 -2.06 33.18 19.26
C ILE A 171 -0.90 33.88 18.53
N ALA A 172 0.23 34.07 19.22
CA ALA A 172 1.43 34.65 18.61
C ALA A 172 1.92 33.83 17.40
N ARG A 173 1.91 32.49 17.52
CA ARG A 173 2.23 31.59 16.41
C ARG A 173 1.26 31.79 15.25
N GLY A 174 -0.04 31.80 15.48
CA GLY A 174 -1.03 32.05 14.43
C GLY A 174 -0.82 33.39 13.72
N LEU A 175 -0.54 34.45 14.47
CA LEU A 175 -0.32 35.80 13.92
C LEU A 175 0.95 35.90 13.05
N GLN A 176 1.97 35.09 13.34
CA GLN A 176 3.19 34.99 12.53
C GLN A 176 2.89 34.50 11.10
N PHE A 177 1.91 33.59 10.92
CA PHE A 177 1.59 32.98 9.62
C PHE A 177 0.37 33.58 8.93
N ALA A 178 -0.58 34.15 9.69
CA ALA A 178 -1.84 34.67 9.14
C ALA A 178 -1.61 35.55 7.91
N SER A 179 -2.35 35.28 6.84
CA SER A 179 -2.22 36.02 5.57
C SER A 179 -3.31 37.08 5.45
N SER A 180 -4.56 36.74 5.79
CA SER A 180 -5.69 37.67 5.74
C SER A 180 -5.83 38.54 7.00
N ALA A 181 -6.49 39.69 6.84
CA ALA A 181 -6.85 40.56 7.97
C ALA A 181 -7.92 39.93 8.87
N SER A 182 -8.87 39.18 8.30
CA SER A 182 -9.92 38.50 9.05
C SER A 182 -9.38 37.39 9.94
N ALA A 183 -8.38 36.62 9.47
CA ALA A 183 -7.73 35.60 10.27
C ALA A 183 -6.94 36.21 11.45
N ARG A 184 -6.26 37.34 11.22
CA ARG A 184 -5.59 38.10 12.28
C ARG A 184 -6.57 38.57 13.34
N GLN A 185 -7.67 39.21 12.93
CA GLN A 185 -8.71 39.68 13.85
C GLN A 185 -9.33 38.54 14.67
N ALA A 186 -9.56 37.38 14.04
CA ALA A 186 -10.08 36.19 14.74
C ALA A 186 -9.10 35.67 15.81
N LEU A 187 -7.80 35.75 15.57
CA LEU A 187 -6.76 35.40 16.55
C LEU A 187 -6.64 36.44 17.66
N GLU A 188 -6.67 37.73 17.33
CA GLU A 188 -6.61 38.83 18.31
C GLU A 188 -7.80 38.80 19.28
N THR A 189 -9.00 38.45 18.79
CA THR A 189 -10.20 38.30 19.63
C THR A 189 -10.00 37.29 20.77
N LEU A 190 -9.13 36.27 20.59
CA LEU A 190 -8.83 35.28 21.62
C LEU A 190 -8.00 35.83 22.80
N LEU A 191 -7.48 37.05 22.69
CA LEU A 191 -6.80 37.76 23.79
C LEU A 191 -7.81 38.34 24.80
N THR A 192 -9.05 38.57 24.37
CA THR A 192 -10.13 39.11 25.21
C THR A 192 -11.19 38.06 25.54
N ASP A 193 -11.44 37.11 24.64
CA ASP A 193 -12.33 35.98 24.89
C ASP A 193 -11.54 34.83 25.52
N PHE A 194 -11.87 34.46 26.75
CA PHE A 194 -11.24 33.36 27.50
C PHE A 194 -12.10 32.09 27.55
N ALA A 195 -13.17 31.99 26.74
CA ALA A 195 -13.97 30.78 26.68
C ALA A 195 -13.13 29.58 26.18
N VAL A 196 -13.33 28.44 26.85
CA VAL A 196 -12.67 27.17 26.52
C VAL A 196 -13.68 26.26 25.83
N VAL A 197 -13.37 25.83 24.61
CA VAL A 197 -14.19 24.96 23.77
C VAL A 197 -13.65 23.54 23.86
N LYS A 198 -14.32 22.68 24.63
CA LYS A 198 -13.95 21.27 24.73
C LYS A 198 -14.19 20.57 23.39
N THR A 199 -13.16 19.90 22.88
CA THR A 199 -13.25 19.09 21.66
C THR A 199 -13.39 17.62 22.01
N ARG A 200 -14.31 16.91 21.35
CA ARG A 200 -14.44 15.46 21.50
C ARG A 200 -13.25 14.80 20.79
N PRO A 201 -12.52 13.86 21.44
CA PRO A 201 -11.44 13.16 20.77
C PRO A 201 -11.96 12.36 19.58
N GLN A 202 -11.14 12.24 18.54
CA GLN A 202 -11.45 11.38 17.40
C GLN A 202 -11.54 9.92 17.88
N PRO A 203 -12.50 9.11 17.40
CA PRO A 203 -12.54 7.69 17.72
C PRO A 203 -11.25 7.00 17.26
N SER A 204 -10.81 6.00 18.02
CA SER A 204 -9.71 5.13 17.60
C SER A 204 -10.11 4.33 16.36
N LEU A 205 -9.17 4.18 15.42
CA LEU A 205 -9.35 3.27 14.30
C LEU A 205 -9.26 1.82 14.81
N PRO A 206 -10.08 0.88 14.32
CA PRO A 206 -10.01 -0.53 14.68
C PRO A 206 -8.81 -1.19 13.99
N LEU A 207 -7.61 -0.91 14.49
CA LEU A 207 -6.38 -1.47 13.97
C LEU A 207 -6.22 -2.91 14.46
N TYR A 208 -6.05 -3.84 13.52
CA TYR A 208 -5.73 -5.23 13.80
C TYR A 208 -4.35 -5.58 13.23
N ARG A 209 -3.58 -6.36 13.97
CA ARG A 209 -2.30 -6.91 13.54
C ARG A 209 -2.37 -8.42 13.72
N PRO A 210 -2.36 -9.21 12.62
CA PRO A 210 -2.30 -10.66 12.72
C PRO A 210 -1.10 -11.10 13.57
N SER A 211 -1.31 -12.08 14.43
CA SER A 211 -0.27 -12.58 15.34
C SER A 211 0.75 -13.44 14.58
N SER A 212 2.02 -13.46 14.99
CA SER A 212 3.07 -14.26 14.34
C SER A 212 2.85 -15.78 14.38
N GLY A 213 1.97 -16.25 15.27
CA GLY A 213 1.55 -17.65 15.37
C GLY A 213 0.24 -17.98 14.64
N GLU A 214 -0.44 -16.99 14.06
CA GLU A 214 -1.65 -17.25 13.28
C GLU A 214 -1.29 -17.84 11.92
N GLU A 215 -1.86 -19.00 11.60
CA GLU A 215 -1.73 -19.60 10.27
C GLU A 215 -2.59 -18.79 9.28
N LEU A 216 -1.95 -17.85 8.58
CA LEU A 216 -2.59 -17.07 7.53
C LEU A 216 -3.24 -17.99 6.50
N VAL A 217 -4.47 -17.64 6.12
CA VAL A 217 -5.22 -18.31 5.08
C VAL A 217 -4.47 -18.22 3.75
N ARG A 218 -4.47 -19.30 2.98
CA ARG A 218 -4.02 -19.33 1.58
C ARG A 218 -5.23 -19.43 0.66
N LEU A 219 -5.27 -18.59 -0.37
CA LEU A 219 -6.31 -18.64 -1.40
C LEU A 219 -5.95 -19.74 -2.41
N ILE A 220 -6.86 -20.66 -2.68
CA ILE A 220 -6.62 -21.79 -3.62
C ILE A 220 -7.65 -21.73 -4.75
N PRO A 221 -7.23 -21.85 -6.04
CA PRO A 221 -8.15 -21.97 -7.17
C PRO A 221 -8.96 -23.25 -7.09
N VAL A 222 -10.23 -23.18 -7.45
CA VAL A 222 -11.08 -24.36 -7.60
C VAL A 222 -11.37 -24.57 -9.08
N VAL A 223 -10.96 -25.71 -9.64
CA VAL A 223 -11.18 -26.04 -11.07
C VAL A 223 -12.68 -26.18 -11.36
N GLY A 224 -13.39 -26.85 -10.48
CA GLY A 224 -14.79 -27.21 -10.66
C GLY A 224 -15.17 -28.44 -9.86
N GLN A 225 -16.25 -29.11 -10.28
CA GLN A 225 -16.74 -30.33 -9.67
C GLN A 225 -16.56 -31.53 -10.62
N LEU A 226 -16.08 -32.66 -10.08
CA LEU A 226 -15.97 -33.92 -10.84
C LEU A 226 -17.32 -34.37 -11.41
N PRO A 227 -17.35 -34.96 -12.62
CA PRO A 227 -16.19 -35.32 -13.47
C PRO A 227 -15.57 -34.11 -14.18
N LEU A 228 -14.24 -34.10 -14.28
CA LEU A 228 -13.44 -33.05 -14.93
C LEU A 228 -12.42 -33.70 -15.87
N THR A 229 -11.90 -32.96 -16.83
CA THR A 229 -10.86 -33.41 -17.77
C THR A 229 -9.48 -32.87 -17.40
N PRO A 230 -8.38 -33.46 -17.93
CA PRO A 230 -7.05 -32.86 -17.80
C PRO A 230 -6.93 -31.46 -18.42
N ALA A 231 -7.78 -31.12 -19.40
CA ALA A 231 -7.81 -29.79 -19.98
C ALA A 231 -8.33 -28.75 -18.98
N ASP A 232 -9.36 -29.09 -18.21
CA ASP A 232 -9.91 -28.22 -17.16
C ASP A 232 -8.85 -27.91 -16.09
N LEU A 233 -8.10 -28.94 -15.67
CA LEU A 233 -7.02 -28.77 -14.70
C LEU A 233 -5.87 -27.88 -15.21
N LYS A 234 -5.55 -27.97 -16.52
CA LYS A 234 -4.51 -27.16 -17.16
C LYS A 234 -4.96 -25.72 -17.45
N ALA A 235 -6.27 -25.49 -17.59
CA ALA A 235 -6.82 -24.16 -17.88
C ALA A 235 -6.68 -23.20 -16.69
N VAL A 236 -6.58 -23.73 -15.45
CA VAL A 236 -6.34 -22.91 -14.25
C VAL A 236 -4.90 -22.40 -14.24
N PRO A 237 -4.65 -21.09 -14.26
CA PRO A 237 -3.28 -20.56 -14.21
C PRO A 237 -2.63 -20.82 -12.84
N LEU A 238 -1.30 -20.73 -12.81
CA LEU A 238 -0.57 -20.65 -11.54
C LEU A 238 -0.92 -19.33 -10.84
N LEU A 239 -1.12 -19.40 -9.52
CA LEU A 239 -1.33 -18.21 -8.72
C LEU A 239 -0.02 -17.55 -8.31
N GLU A 240 0.09 -16.26 -8.59
CA GLU A 240 1.16 -15.41 -8.04
C GLU A 240 0.59 -14.55 -6.90
N GLU A 241 1.18 -14.69 -5.71
CA GLU A 241 0.81 -13.92 -4.52
C GLU A 241 1.65 -12.64 -4.44
N ILE A 242 0.98 -11.49 -4.38
CA ILE A 242 1.62 -10.17 -4.30
C ILE A 242 1.72 -9.73 -2.84
N GLU A 243 2.92 -9.74 -2.29
CA GLU A 243 3.24 -9.29 -0.93
C GLU A 243 3.03 -7.77 -0.74
N PRO A 244 2.83 -7.26 0.50
CA PRO A 244 2.92 -7.95 1.80
C PRO A 244 1.59 -8.57 2.29
N PHE A 245 0.53 -8.49 1.49
CA PHE A 245 -0.81 -8.94 1.86
C PHE A 245 -1.27 -10.17 1.07
N ARG A 246 -0.38 -10.81 0.31
CA ARG A 246 -0.64 -11.98 -0.53
C ARG A 246 -1.86 -11.79 -1.44
N LEU A 247 -1.90 -10.66 -2.12
CA LEU A 247 -2.97 -10.35 -3.06
C LEU A 247 -2.87 -11.25 -4.27
N VAL A 248 -4.00 -11.74 -4.75
CA VAL A 248 -4.09 -12.54 -5.97
C VAL A 248 -4.81 -11.71 -7.03
N GLN A 249 -4.15 -11.45 -8.15
CA GLN A 249 -4.77 -10.84 -9.32
C GLN A 249 -5.08 -11.92 -10.36
N PHE A 250 -6.28 -11.88 -10.92
CA PHE A 250 -6.73 -12.86 -11.91
C PHE A 250 -7.35 -12.14 -13.11
N THR A 251 -6.87 -12.48 -14.31
CA THR A 251 -7.25 -11.84 -15.58
C THR A 251 -7.88 -12.82 -16.57
N GLY A 252 -8.44 -13.95 -16.10
CA GLY A 252 -8.95 -15.05 -16.92
C GLY A 252 -10.45 -15.31 -16.76
N GLY A 253 -11.31 -14.32 -17.01
CA GLY A 253 -12.78 -14.54 -17.00
C GLY A 253 -13.33 -14.99 -15.64
N ALA A 254 -14.22 -15.98 -15.62
CA ALA A 254 -14.78 -16.53 -14.38
C ALA A 254 -13.82 -17.54 -13.74
N GLY A 255 -13.55 -17.38 -12.44
CA GLY A 255 -12.76 -18.32 -11.64
C GLY A 255 -13.38 -18.49 -10.26
N ALA A 256 -13.21 -19.67 -9.66
CA ALA A 256 -13.65 -19.97 -8.31
C ALA A 256 -12.44 -20.10 -7.37
N TRP A 257 -12.58 -19.64 -6.13
CA TRP A 257 -11.52 -19.63 -5.13
C TRP A 257 -12.06 -20.09 -3.79
N VAL A 258 -11.22 -20.74 -3.00
CA VAL A 258 -11.54 -21.12 -1.63
C VAL A 258 -10.43 -20.66 -0.68
N PRO A 259 -10.76 -19.93 0.41
CA PRO A 259 -9.81 -19.67 1.48
C PRO A 259 -9.59 -20.95 2.29
N VAL A 260 -8.36 -21.43 2.36
CA VAL A 260 -7.97 -22.61 3.16
C VAL A 260 -7.04 -22.16 4.29
N PRO A 261 -7.21 -22.67 5.53
CA PRO A 261 -6.28 -22.39 6.61
C PRO A 261 -4.82 -22.66 6.21
N GLY A 262 -3.90 -21.89 6.75
CA GLY A 262 -2.46 -21.99 6.48
C GLY A 262 -1.77 -23.23 7.05
N TRP A 263 -2.42 -24.39 7.00
CA TRP A 263 -1.85 -25.66 7.41
C TRP A 263 -0.52 -25.90 6.70
N GLN A 264 0.42 -26.55 7.39
CA GLN A 264 1.79 -26.72 6.87
C GLN A 264 1.85 -27.36 5.48
N VAL A 265 1.00 -28.35 5.19
CA VAL A 265 0.92 -29.00 3.87
C VAL A 265 0.44 -28.04 2.77
N ILE A 266 -0.42 -27.08 3.10
CA ILE A 266 -0.92 -26.07 2.16
C ILE A 266 0.12 -24.96 1.96
N ARG A 267 0.84 -24.55 3.01
CA ARG A 267 1.93 -23.55 2.88
C ARG A 267 3.08 -24.06 2.03
N ASN A 268 3.39 -25.36 2.12
CA ASN A 268 4.51 -25.96 1.41
C ASN A 268 4.18 -26.34 -0.05
N ALA A 269 2.90 -26.29 -0.45
CA ALA A 269 2.50 -26.61 -1.81
C ALA A 269 2.99 -25.52 -2.78
N GLU A 270 3.55 -25.91 -3.93
CA GLU A 270 4.03 -24.94 -4.91
C GLU A 270 2.88 -24.42 -5.78
N ASP A 271 2.07 -25.34 -6.31
CA ASP A 271 0.94 -25.03 -7.18
C ASP A 271 -0.34 -25.75 -6.71
N PRO A 272 -0.92 -25.32 -5.55
CA PRO A 272 -2.10 -25.96 -5.00
C PRO A 272 -3.36 -25.62 -5.81
N VAL A 273 -4.21 -26.63 -6.03
CA VAL A 273 -5.51 -26.48 -6.69
C VAL A 273 -6.56 -27.34 -5.98
N GLY A 274 -7.80 -26.85 -5.92
CA GLY A 274 -8.96 -27.54 -5.39
C GLY A 274 -9.87 -28.14 -6.46
N LEU A 275 -10.44 -29.30 -6.15
CA LEU A 275 -11.48 -29.98 -6.93
C LEU A 275 -12.64 -30.29 -5.98
N LEU A 276 -13.88 -30.10 -6.42
CA LEU A 276 -15.05 -30.58 -5.69
C LEU A 276 -15.39 -31.99 -6.16
N ALA A 277 -15.64 -32.88 -5.21
CA ALA A 277 -16.07 -34.25 -5.51
C ALA A 277 -17.15 -34.65 -4.51
N ARG A 278 -17.97 -35.65 -4.86
CA ARG A 278 -18.63 -36.42 -3.80
C ARG A 278 -17.69 -37.52 -3.32
N SER A 279 -17.70 -37.81 -2.03
CA SER A 279 -16.79 -38.80 -1.45
C SER A 279 -17.00 -40.21 -1.99
N ASP A 280 -18.21 -40.54 -2.48
CA ASP A 280 -18.55 -41.82 -3.14
C ASP A 280 -18.09 -41.91 -4.60
N GLN A 281 -17.67 -40.79 -5.22
CA GLN A 281 -17.14 -40.75 -6.59
C GLN A 281 -15.62 -40.98 -6.63
N LEU A 282 -14.94 -40.85 -5.49
CA LEU A 282 -13.50 -41.08 -5.40
C LEU A 282 -13.26 -42.60 -5.38
N SER A 283 -12.20 -43.06 -6.06
CA SER A 283 -11.87 -44.50 -6.08
C SER A 283 -11.29 -45.02 -4.75
N VAL A 284 -11.33 -44.19 -3.71
CA VAL A 284 -10.81 -44.45 -2.38
C VAL A 284 -11.99 -44.38 -1.43
N GLU A 285 -12.16 -45.39 -0.60
CA GLU A 285 -13.22 -45.40 0.40
C GLU A 285 -12.92 -44.34 1.47
N ILE A 286 -13.80 -43.34 1.57
CA ILE A 286 -13.72 -42.33 2.62
C ILE A 286 -14.73 -42.68 3.72
N PRO A 287 -14.30 -42.95 4.97
CA PRO A 287 -15.19 -43.37 6.05
C PRO A 287 -16.33 -42.38 6.30
N GLY A 288 -17.55 -42.90 6.50
CA GLY A 288 -18.76 -42.11 6.78
C GLY A 288 -19.76 -42.08 5.62
N SER A 289 -20.84 -41.31 5.77
CA SER A 289 -21.85 -41.17 4.72
C SER A 289 -21.30 -40.36 3.53
N PRO A 290 -21.73 -40.69 2.29
CA PRO A 290 -21.36 -39.92 1.11
C PRO A 290 -21.77 -38.45 1.20
N GLU A 291 -20.80 -37.53 1.05
CA GLU A 291 -21.04 -36.09 1.04
C GLU A 291 -20.09 -35.37 0.07
N GLN A 292 -20.32 -34.07 -0.16
CA GLN A 292 -19.40 -33.25 -0.94
C GLN A 292 -18.09 -33.04 -0.17
N VAL A 293 -16.96 -33.12 -0.84
CA VAL A 293 -15.63 -32.89 -0.28
C VAL A 293 -14.81 -31.97 -1.19
N LEU A 294 -13.93 -31.19 -0.58
CA LEU A 294 -12.91 -30.41 -1.28
C LEU A 294 -11.61 -31.24 -1.30
N VAL A 295 -11.19 -31.63 -2.50
CA VAL A 295 -9.94 -32.35 -2.74
C VAL A 295 -8.88 -31.33 -3.12
N LEU A 296 -7.83 -31.20 -2.32
CA LEU A 296 -6.71 -30.30 -2.56
C LEU A 296 -5.52 -31.09 -3.07
N ILE A 297 -4.93 -30.65 -4.19
CA ILE A 297 -3.78 -31.28 -4.83
C ILE A 297 -2.68 -30.26 -5.08
N ASP A 298 -1.43 -30.71 -5.16
CA ASP A 298 -0.31 -29.91 -5.66
C ASP A 298 0.04 -30.38 -7.08
N ARG A 299 -0.18 -29.51 -8.08
CA ARG A 299 0.11 -29.81 -9.49
C ARG A 299 1.60 -29.83 -9.79
N ALA A 300 2.45 -29.27 -8.94
CA ALA A 300 3.90 -29.33 -9.10
C ALA A 300 4.47 -30.70 -8.68
N GLN A 301 3.77 -31.42 -7.81
CA GLN A 301 4.20 -32.74 -7.32
C GLN A 301 3.69 -33.88 -8.21
N ARG A 302 4.54 -34.32 -9.14
CA ARG A 302 4.22 -35.39 -10.12
C ARG A 302 5.16 -36.59 -10.06
N GLN A 303 6.03 -36.64 -9.05
CA GLN A 303 6.92 -37.78 -8.83
C GLN A 303 6.18 -38.83 -8.02
N TRP A 304 6.19 -40.08 -8.49
CA TRP A 304 5.52 -41.17 -7.78
C TRP A 304 6.13 -41.40 -6.40
N GLN A 305 5.25 -41.64 -5.42
CA GLN A 305 5.62 -42.02 -4.06
C GLN A 305 4.64 -43.09 -3.56
N ALA A 306 5.16 -44.16 -2.96
CA ALA A 306 4.40 -45.34 -2.55
C ALA A 306 3.31 -45.09 -1.50
N HIS A 307 3.30 -43.92 -0.84
CA HIS A 307 2.34 -43.59 0.22
C HIS A 307 1.42 -42.40 -0.13
N HIS A 308 1.38 -41.98 -1.39
CA HIS A 308 0.60 -40.84 -1.84
C HIS A 308 -0.41 -41.22 -2.92
N TYR A 309 -1.55 -40.53 -2.91
CA TYR A 309 -2.51 -40.58 -4.00
C TYR A 309 -2.20 -39.48 -5.01
N PHE A 310 -2.52 -39.74 -6.28
CA PHE A 310 -2.28 -38.82 -7.38
C PHE A 310 -3.53 -38.67 -8.25
N ILE A 311 -3.67 -37.50 -8.85
CA ILE A 311 -4.62 -37.27 -9.94
C ILE A 311 -4.01 -37.79 -11.24
N VAL A 312 -4.79 -38.60 -11.95
CA VAL A 312 -4.42 -39.20 -13.23
C VAL A 312 -5.57 -39.05 -14.22
N GLU A 313 -5.25 -39.21 -15.51
CA GLU A 313 -6.28 -39.31 -16.54
C GLU A 313 -6.75 -40.76 -16.68
N ARG A 314 -8.05 -41.00 -16.60
CA ARG A 314 -8.68 -42.29 -16.84
C ARG A 314 -9.91 -42.09 -17.70
N SER A 315 -9.93 -42.71 -18.88
CA SER A 315 -11.04 -42.60 -19.83
C SER A 315 -11.43 -41.15 -20.18
N GLY A 316 -10.45 -40.23 -20.23
CA GLY A 316 -10.66 -38.81 -20.53
C GLY A 316 -11.06 -37.94 -19.33
N GLU A 317 -11.24 -38.54 -18.14
CA GLU A 317 -11.62 -37.85 -16.91
C GLU A 317 -10.50 -37.91 -15.86
N LEU A 318 -10.52 -36.97 -14.92
CA LEU A 318 -9.65 -36.96 -13.75
C LEU A 318 -10.12 -38.00 -12.73
N ALA A 319 -9.21 -38.86 -12.30
CA ALA A 319 -9.42 -39.81 -11.23
C ALA A 319 -8.32 -39.68 -10.17
N LEU A 320 -8.70 -39.84 -8.89
CA LEU A 320 -7.75 -39.97 -7.79
C LEU A 320 -7.34 -41.44 -7.69
N GLN A 321 -6.06 -41.77 -7.69
CA GLN A 321 -5.60 -43.16 -7.63
C GLN A 321 -4.29 -43.29 -6.83
N TRP A 322 -4.14 -44.44 -6.16
CA TRP A 322 -2.88 -44.86 -5.54
C TRP A 322 -2.27 -46.01 -6.35
N PHE A 323 -0.94 -46.05 -6.39
CA PHE A 323 -0.16 -47.06 -7.10
C PHE A 323 0.86 -47.67 -6.17
N ASP A 324 0.88 -48.99 -6.11
CA ASP A 324 1.86 -49.78 -5.34
C ASP A 324 3.27 -49.76 -5.97
N THR A 325 3.34 -49.51 -7.28
CA THR A 325 4.54 -49.43 -8.10
C THR A 325 4.52 -48.18 -8.98
N PRO A 326 5.67 -47.68 -9.48
CA PRO A 326 5.71 -46.52 -10.37
C PRO A 326 4.82 -46.76 -11.61
N PRO A 327 3.78 -45.94 -11.83
CA PRO A 327 2.90 -46.09 -12.99
C PRO A 327 3.57 -45.59 -14.27
N GLU A 328 3.22 -46.18 -15.41
CA GLU A 328 3.65 -45.68 -16.73
C GLU A 328 2.88 -44.43 -17.17
N GLN A 329 1.65 -44.25 -16.67
CA GLN A 329 0.80 -43.11 -16.99
C GLN A 329 1.25 -41.83 -16.27
N PRO A 330 1.05 -40.65 -16.88
CA PRO A 330 1.49 -39.39 -16.29
C PRO A 330 0.67 -39.05 -15.03
N LEU A 331 1.38 -38.62 -13.99
CA LEU A 331 0.78 -38.06 -12.77
C LEU A 331 0.55 -36.55 -12.99
N LEU A 332 -0.66 -36.07 -12.71
CA LEU A 332 -1.07 -34.68 -12.95
C LEU A 332 -0.94 -33.79 -11.70
N GLY A 333 -0.89 -34.40 -10.53
CA GLY A 333 -0.66 -33.74 -9.24
C GLY A 333 -0.85 -34.71 -8.08
N GLN A 334 -0.23 -34.40 -6.94
CA GLN A 334 -0.31 -35.21 -5.73
C GLN A 334 -1.45 -34.72 -4.83
N LEU A 335 -2.20 -35.64 -4.24
CA LEU A 335 -3.16 -35.31 -3.19
C LEU A 335 -2.47 -34.74 -1.96
N LEU A 336 -2.94 -33.59 -1.49
CA LEU A 336 -2.52 -32.97 -0.23
C LEU A 336 -3.50 -33.30 0.89
N LEU A 337 -4.78 -32.99 0.69
CA LEU A 337 -5.84 -33.10 1.70
C LEU A 337 -7.19 -33.36 1.05
N VAL A 338 -8.08 -34.02 1.80
CA VAL A 338 -9.52 -34.07 1.51
C VAL A 338 -10.24 -33.44 2.69
N VAL A 339 -10.97 -32.36 2.43
CA VAL A 339 -11.65 -31.56 3.45
C VAL A 339 -13.16 -31.77 3.32
N ARG A 340 -13.79 -32.25 4.40
CA ARG A 340 -15.25 -32.29 4.52
C ARG A 340 -15.78 -30.89 4.90
N PRO A 341 -17.00 -30.52 4.50
CA PRO A 341 -17.65 -29.29 4.92
C PRO A 341 -17.64 -29.14 6.44
N HIS A 342 -17.58 -27.91 6.92
CA HIS A 342 -17.68 -27.64 8.35
C HIS A 342 -19.06 -28.12 8.84
N LYS A 343 -19.07 -29.00 9.86
CA LYS A 343 -20.32 -29.42 10.51
C LYS A 343 -20.86 -28.23 11.29
N MET A 344 -21.91 -27.59 10.76
CA MET A 344 -22.68 -26.65 11.56
C MET A 344 -23.43 -27.48 12.62
N LEU A 345 -22.97 -27.41 13.87
CA LEU A 345 -23.82 -27.75 15.01
C LEU A 345 -24.98 -26.77 14.96
N ASP A 346 -26.23 -27.27 15.03
CA ASP A 346 -27.47 -26.51 14.95
C ASP A 346 -27.30 -25.07 15.47
N GLU A 347 -27.57 -24.07 14.62
CA GLU A 347 -27.39 -22.64 14.95
C GLU A 347 -28.17 -22.21 16.22
N THR A 348 -29.14 -23.02 16.66
CA THR A 348 -29.89 -22.84 17.90
C THR A 348 -29.06 -23.10 19.16
N LEU A 349 -28.04 -23.97 19.13
CA LEU A 349 -27.16 -24.24 20.28
C LEU A 349 -26.12 -23.13 20.50
N SER A 350 -25.73 -22.42 19.43
CA SER A 350 -24.70 -21.36 19.52
C SER A 350 -25.19 -20.05 20.15
N ARG A 351 -26.49 -19.93 20.47
CA ARG A 351 -27.05 -18.76 21.15
C ARG A 351 -27.12 -18.88 22.68
N ASP A 352 -27.01 -20.10 23.23
CA ASP A 352 -27.21 -20.38 24.66
C ASP A 352 -25.95 -20.94 25.36
N LEU A 353 -24.76 -20.41 25.05
CA LEU A 353 -23.51 -20.75 25.74
C LEU A 353 -23.30 -19.91 27.03
N TRP A 354 -24.32 -19.85 27.88
CA TRP A 354 -24.20 -19.42 29.29
C TRP A 354 -24.74 -20.48 30.26
N GLN A 355 -24.61 -21.75 29.93
CA GLN A 355 -24.62 -22.80 30.96
C GLN A 355 -23.20 -22.97 31.48
N ILE A 356 -22.93 -22.30 32.59
CA ILE A 356 -21.79 -22.63 33.45
C ILE A 356 -22.12 -24.00 34.04
N GLU A 357 -21.26 -25.00 33.80
CA GLU A 357 -21.33 -26.28 34.53
C GLU A 357 -21.13 -26.00 36.03
N GLU A 358 -22.11 -26.38 36.86
CA GLU A 358 -22.00 -26.39 38.34
C GLU A 358 -21.15 -27.56 38.84
#